data_AF-A0A2G9U5S3-F1
#
_entry.id   AF-A0A2G9U5S3-F1
#
_cell.length_a   1.000
_cell.length_b   1.000
_cell.length_c   1.000
_cell.angle_alpha   90.00
_cell.angle_beta   90.00
_cell.angle_gamma   90.00
#
_symmetry.space_group_name_H-M   'P 1'
#
loop_
_entity.id
_entity.type
_entity.pdbx_description
1 polymer ?
#
loop_
_entity_poly.entity_id
_entity_poly.type
_entity_poly.pdbx_seq_one_letter_code
_entity_poly.pdbx_strand_id
1 'polypeptide(L)'
;MGLLETNLGFKITCSRVSQGEKQHKYPVTGMTMGPCAIFVKEHFAKHHPKDLVEGKNTMKEAGAAWKSLDEASRKKYEELSKRYREEKIKEFEALSEEEKKEVIAASLEAKEEKTKRKTQKPPTAYNLYVQEKYNSLKAQGEVITPVAKTMKRVSSEWKGMSEAAREKAAKLLDEYKQKLEEWKSKIEPHTTEEQKQSSEQDK
;
A
#
# COMPACT_ATOMS: atom_id res chain seq x y z
N MET A 1 11.37 -25.30 43.61
CA MET A 1 10.35 -25.25 42.53
C MET A 1 9.90 -23.81 42.39
N GLY A 2 10.56 -23.03 41.52
CA GLY A 2 10.21 -21.63 41.27
C GLY A 2 9.77 -21.48 39.83
N LEU A 3 8.49 -21.19 39.62
CA LEU A 3 7.95 -20.77 38.33
C LEU A 3 8.48 -19.37 38.02
N LEU A 4 9.25 -19.24 36.93
CA LEU A 4 9.51 -17.94 36.31
C LEU A 4 8.48 -17.72 35.20
N GLU A 5 7.45 -16.94 35.54
CA GLU A 5 6.51 -16.37 34.58
C GLU A 5 7.25 -15.36 33.69
N THR A 6 7.53 -15.73 32.44
CA THR A 6 8.04 -14.80 31.44
C THR A 6 6.88 -14.02 30.84
N ASN A 7 6.58 -12.88 31.47
CA ASN A 7 5.73 -11.82 30.92
C ASN A 7 6.44 -11.17 29.72
N LEU A 8 6.30 -11.76 28.53
CA LEU A 8 6.72 -11.14 27.28
C LEU A 8 5.63 -10.15 26.83
N GLY A 9 5.69 -8.96 27.44
CA GLY A 9 4.86 -7.81 27.10
C GLY A 9 4.92 -7.52 25.61
N PHE A 10 3.75 -7.62 24.97
CA PHE A 10 3.48 -7.26 23.59
C PHE A 10 3.59 -5.75 23.43
N LYS A 11 4.81 -5.22 23.29
CA LYS A 11 5.02 -3.83 22.85
C LYS A 11 4.75 -3.77 21.36
N ILE A 12 3.51 -3.45 20.99
CA ILE A 12 3.21 -2.88 19.68
C ILE A 12 3.92 -1.53 19.67
N THR A 13 5.17 -1.50 19.23
CA THR A 13 5.79 -0.25 18.80
C THR A 13 5.05 0.15 17.53
N CYS A 14 3.97 0.91 17.72
CA CYS A 14 3.45 1.78 16.69
C CYS A 14 4.59 2.77 16.45
N SER A 15 5.49 2.43 15.51
CA SER A 15 6.41 3.38 14.92
C SER A 15 5.54 4.41 14.23
N ARG A 16 5.07 5.38 15.02
CA ARG A 16 4.60 6.67 14.55
C ARG A 16 5.82 7.25 13.86
N VAL A 17 5.92 6.98 12.56
CA VAL A 17 6.76 7.76 11.68
C VAL A 17 6.22 9.16 11.89
N SER A 18 6.93 9.96 12.70
CA SER A 18 6.76 11.40 12.71
C SER A 18 6.94 11.81 11.27
N GLN A 19 5.83 11.95 10.57
CA GLN A 19 5.75 12.75 9.38
C GLN A 19 5.99 14.16 9.92
N GLY A 20 7.27 14.54 10.04
CA GLY A 20 7.59 15.95 9.97
C GLY A 20 6.85 16.49 8.76
N GLU A 21 6.11 17.57 8.94
CA GLU A 21 5.41 18.29 7.87
C GLU A 21 6.40 18.53 6.73
N LYS A 22 6.50 17.58 5.81
CA LYS A 22 7.21 17.77 4.57
C LYS A 22 6.29 18.68 3.79
N GLN A 23 6.56 19.98 3.81
CA GLN A 23 5.90 20.90 2.90
C GLN A 23 6.15 20.37 1.49
N HIS A 24 5.08 19.89 0.85
CA HIS A 24 5.16 19.34 -0.49
C HIS A 24 5.11 20.53 -1.45
N LYS A 25 6.21 20.83 -2.14
CA LYS A 25 6.28 21.91 -3.13
C LYS A 25 5.33 21.69 -4.33
N TYR A 26 5.03 20.43 -4.63
CA TYR A 26 4.16 20.01 -5.74
C TYR A 26 3.24 18.88 -5.29
N PRO A 27 2.09 18.67 -5.96
CA PRO A 27 1.20 17.56 -5.65
C PRO A 27 1.91 16.22 -5.85
N VAL A 28 1.60 15.27 -4.97
CA VAL A 28 2.24 13.95 -4.90
C VAL A 28 1.77 13.00 -6.01
N THR A 29 0.65 13.32 -6.64
CA THR A 29 0.02 12.52 -7.69
C THR A 29 -0.29 13.39 -8.91
N GLY A 30 -0.34 12.78 -10.10
CA GLY A 30 -0.76 13.48 -11.34
C GLY A 30 0.32 14.31 -12.05
N MET A 31 1.45 14.61 -11.41
CA MET A 31 2.52 15.46 -11.99
C MET A 31 3.40 14.77 -13.03
N THR A 32 3.38 13.44 -13.10
CA THR A 32 4.24 12.68 -14.00
C THR A 32 3.46 11.61 -14.74
N MET A 33 3.76 11.48 -16.03
CA MET A 33 3.38 10.31 -16.82
C MET A 33 4.64 9.72 -17.40
N GLY A 34 4.93 8.46 -17.05
CA GLY A 34 6.11 7.77 -17.57
C GLY A 34 6.04 7.54 -19.08
N PRO A 35 7.18 7.34 -19.76
CA PRO A 35 7.23 7.14 -21.22
C PRO A 35 6.30 6.01 -21.70
N CYS A 36 6.31 4.88 -21.00
CA CYS A 36 5.43 3.74 -21.29
C CYS A 36 3.94 4.07 -21.08
N ALA A 37 3.60 4.86 -20.06
CA ALA A 37 2.20 5.26 -19.84
C ALA A 37 1.68 6.16 -20.97
N ILE A 38 2.53 7.05 -21.50
CA ILE A 38 2.19 7.88 -22.68
C ILE A 38 2.00 6.98 -23.91
N PHE A 39 2.90 6.04 -24.15
CA PHE A 39 2.77 5.07 -25.24
C PHE A 39 1.48 4.26 -25.13
N VAL A 40 1.20 3.69 -23.95
CA VAL A 40 -0.02 2.92 -23.70
C VAL A 40 -1.26 3.78 -23.93
N LYS A 41 -1.27 5.03 -23.46
CA LYS A 41 -2.38 5.97 -23.71
C LYS A 41 -2.59 6.20 -25.21
N GLU A 42 -1.52 6.41 -25.98
CA GLU A 42 -1.59 6.56 -27.44
C GLU A 42 -2.08 5.26 -28.10
N HIS A 43 -1.65 4.10 -27.63
CA HIS A 43 -2.07 2.80 -28.12
C HIS A 43 -3.56 2.56 -27.88
N PHE A 44 -4.06 2.85 -26.68
CA PHE A 44 -5.49 2.78 -26.37
C PHE A 44 -6.33 3.75 -27.20
N ALA A 45 -5.80 4.95 -27.47
CA ALA A 45 -6.44 5.93 -28.33
C ALA A 45 -6.49 5.50 -29.81
N LYS A 46 -5.61 4.59 -30.26
CA LYS A 46 -5.65 4.05 -31.63
C LYS A 46 -6.58 2.84 -31.76
N HIS A 47 -6.58 1.97 -30.75
CA HIS A 47 -7.29 0.69 -30.81
C HIS A 47 -8.72 0.76 -30.26
N HIS A 48 -9.07 1.79 -29.49
CA HIS A 48 -10.44 2.04 -28.98
C HIS A 48 -11.17 0.77 -28.50
N PRO A 49 -10.62 0.03 -27.51
CA PRO A 49 -11.26 -1.18 -27.03
C PRO A 49 -12.65 -0.86 -26.46
N LYS A 50 -13.66 -1.63 -26.87
CA LYS A 50 -15.06 -1.38 -26.53
C LYS A 50 -15.51 -2.11 -25.27
N ASP A 51 -14.78 -3.16 -24.89
CA ASP A 51 -15.07 -3.94 -23.70
C ASP A 51 -13.82 -4.26 -22.84
N LEU A 52 -14.04 -4.91 -21.70
CA LEU A 52 -12.98 -5.27 -20.76
C LEU A 52 -12.02 -6.36 -21.29
N VAL A 53 -12.49 -7.23 -22.20
CA VAL A 53 -11.69 -8.31 -22.77
C VAL A 53 -10.74 -7.73 -23.82
N GLU A 54 -11.27 -6.92 -24.74
CA GLU A 54 -10.52 -6.13 -25.70
C GLU A 54 -9.52 -5.22 -24.98
N GLY A 55 -9.94 -4.51 -23.93
CA GLY A 55 -9.05 -3.65 -23.16
C GLY A 55 -7.87 -4.40 -22.53
N LYS A 56 -8.10 -5.61 -22.00
CA LYS A 56 -7.03 -6.48 -21.50
C LYS A 56 -6.08 -6.93 -22.62
N ASN A 57 -6.61 -7.23 -23.80
CA ASN A 57 -5.80 -7.62 -24.95
C ASN A 57 -4.98 -6.43 -25.48
N THR A 58 -5.59 -5.26 -25.65
CA THR A 58 -4.90 -4.02 -26.03
C THR A 58 -3.79 -3.65 -25.04
N MET A 59 -3.99 -3.86 -23.73
CA MET A 59 -2.93 -3.65 -22.74
C MET A 59 -1.76 -4.62 -22.90
N LYS A 60 -2.04 -5.90 -23.17
CA LYS A 60 -0.99 -6.91 -23.41
C LYS A 60 -0.22 -6.59 -24.70
N GLU A 61 -0.92 -6.24 -25.76
CA GLU A 61 -0.35 -5.84 -27.04
C GLU A 61 0.51 -4.58 -26.88
N ALA A 62 0.01 -3.55 -26.21
CA ALA A 62 0.78 -2.34 -25.93
C ALA A 62 2.04 -2.65 -25.10
N GLY A 63 1.93 -3.55 -24.11
CA GLY A 63 3.07 -3.98 -23.31
C GLY A 63 4.12 -4.75 -24.11
N ALA A 64 3.71 -5.56 -25.09
CA ALA A 64 4.60 -6.24 -26.01
C ALA A 64 5.24 -5.25 -26.99
N ALA A 65 4.43 -4.40 -27.61
CA ALA A 65 4.85 -3.37 -28.56
C ALA A 65 5.89 -2.42 -27.94
N TRP A 66 5.66 -1.96 -26.71
CA TRP A 66 6.62 -1.14 -25.96
C TRP A 66 7.99 -1.81 -25.78
N LYS A 67 8.02 -3.11 -25.49
CA LYS A 67 9.27 -3.87 -25.32
C LYS A 67 10.01 -4.07 -26.65
N SER A 68 9.28 -4.15 -27.75
CA SER A 68 9.84 -4.28 -29.11
C SER A 68 10.21 -2.95 -29.76
N LEU A 69 9.94 -1.80 -29.14
CA LEU A 69 10.34 -0.49 -29.69
C LEU A 69 11.86 -0.38 -29.78
N ASP A 70 12.32 0.22 -30.87
CA ASP A 70 13.70 0.65 -31.04
C ASP A 70 14.03 1.85 -30.13
N GLU A 71 15.32 2.13 -29.97
CA GLU A 71 15.81 3.17 -29.07
C GLU A 71 15.36 4.58 -29.48
N ALA A 72 15.27 4.87 -30.78
CA ALA A 72 14.83 6.18 -31.26
C ALA A 72 13.34 6.41 -30.93
N SER A 73 12.51 5.39 -31.12
CA SER A 73 11.10 5.43 -30.72
C SER A 73 10.93 5.57 -29.21
N ARG A 74 11.74 4.88 -28.38
CA ARG A 74 11.69 5.05 -26.92
C ARG A 74 12.07 6.47 -26.50
N LYS A 75 13.12 7.03 -27.11
CA LYS A 75 13.57 8.40 -26.85
C LYS A 75 12.49 9.44 -27.14
N LYS A 76 11.68 9.26 -28.19
CA LYS A 76 10.50 10.11 -28.44
C LYS A 76 9.56 10.15 -27.22
N TYR A 77 9.26 9.00 -26.61
CA TYR A 77 8.36 8.94 -25.45
C TYR A 77 9.02 9.47 -24.16
N GLU A 78 10.33 9.37 -24.04
CA GLU A 78 11.08 10.03 -22.96
C GLU A 78 10.96 11.56 -23.06
N GLU A 79 11.16 12.13 -24.25
CA GLU A 79 11.00 13.56 -24.48
C GLU A 79 9.54 14.03 -24.31
N LEU A 80 8.56 13.20 -24.70
CA LEU A 80 7.15 13.48 -24.40
C LEU A 80 6.86 13.46 -22.89
N SER A 81 7.46 12.51 -22.15
CA SER A 81 7.33 12.41 -20.70
C SER A 81 7.92 13.62 -19.98
N LYS A 82 9.07 14.11 -20.43
CA LYS A 82 9.69 15.34 -19.92
C LYS A 82 8.81 16.56 -20.17
N ARG A 83 8.38 16.78 -21.42
CA ARG A 83 7.50 17.89 -21.79
C ARG A 83 6.19 17.88 -21.00
N TYR A 84 5.54 16.73 -20.87
CA TYR A 84 4.33 16.60 -20.06
C TYR A 84 4.55 17.03 -18.61
N ARG A 85 5.68 16.63 -18.01
CA ARG A 85 6.02 17.02 -16.65
C ARG A 85 6.25 18.53 -16.53
N GLU A 86 7.00 19.11 -17.47
CA GLU A 86 7.28 20.55 -17.50
C GLU A 86 6.00 21.37 -17.67
N GLU A 87 5.11 20.94 -18.57
CA GLU A 87 3.78 21.54 -18.75
C GLU A 87 2.95 21.47 -17.46
N LYS A 88 2.91 20.31 -16.79
CA LYS A 88 2.19 20.18 -15.51
C LYS A 88 2.78 21.01 -14.39
N ILE A 89 4.10 21.15 -14.34
CA ILE A 89 4.78 22.04 -13.39
C ILE A 89 4.40 23.49 -13.70
N LYS A 90 4.45 23.91 -14.97
CA LYS A 90 4.11 25.27 -15.38
C LYS A 90 2.63 25.60 -15.11
N GLU A 91 1.72 24.69 -15.43
CA GLU A 91 0.29 24.81 -15.12
C GLU A 91 0.09 25.00 -13.61
N PHE A 92 0.75 24.18 -12.79
CA PHE A 92 0.66 24.28 -11.33
C PHE A 92 1.27 25.58 -10.78
N GLU A 93 2.41 26.02 -11.32
CA GLU A 93 3.09 27.25 -10.89
C GLU A 93 2.28 28.51 -11.27
N ALA A 94 1.47 28.44 -12.32
CA ALA A 94 0.58 29.52 -12.77
C ALA A 94 -0.72 29.65 -11.95
N LEU A 95 -1.05 28.66 -11.10
CA LEU A 95 -2.21 28.74 -10.19
C LEU A 95 -1.98 29.77 -9.08
N SER A 96 -3.07 30.21 -8.43
CA SER A 96 -2.96 31.03 -7.21
C SER A 96 -2.37 30.22 -6.05
N GLU A 97 -1.90 30.91 -5.00
CA GLU A 97 -1.35 30.24 -3.82
C GLU A 97 -2.42 29.44 -3.06
N GLU A 98 -3.68 29.89 -3.10
CA GLU A 98 -4.83 29.18 -2.55
C GLU A 98 -5.08 27.87 -3.32
N GLU A 99 -5.16 27.94 -4.65
CA GLU A 99 -5.36 26.78 -5.52
C GLU A 99 -4.21 25.77 -5.40
N LYS A 100 -2.96 26.25 -5.31
CA LYS A 100 -1.79 25.39 -5.09
C LYS A 100 -1.92 24.59 -3.80
N LYS A 101 -2.34 25.24 -2.70
CA LYS A 101 -2.54 24.57 -1.41
C LYS A 101 -3.65 23.55 -1.49
N GLU A 102 -4.77 23.87 -2.12
CA GLU A 102 -5.88 22.92 -2.29
C GLU A 102 -5.47 21.69 -3.12
N VAL A 103 -4.75 21.90 -4.22
CA VAL A 103 -4.26 20.80 -5.07
C VAL A 103 -3.26 19.92 -4.33
N ILE A 104 -2.37 20.51 -3.51
CA ILE A 104 -1.45 19.74 -2.65
C ILE A 104 -2.24 18.95 -1.61
N ALA A 105 -3.21 19.56 -0.93
CA ALA A 105 -4.04 18.92 0.09
C ALA A 105 -4.83 17.73 -0.50
N ALA A 106 -5.54 17.94 -1.61
CA ALA A 106 -6.27 16.90 -2.32
C ALA A 106 -5.36 15.74 -2.75
N SER A 107 -4.14 16.04 -3.21
CA SER A 107 -3.18 15.00 -3.56
C SER A 107 -2.67 14.21 -2.36
N LEU A 108 -2.59 14.82 -1.17
CA LEU A 108 -2.20 14.14 0.06
C LEU A 108 -3.33 13.25 0.57
N GLU A 109 -4.55 13.75 0.56
CA GLU A 109 -5.75 12.98 0.92
C GLU A 109 -5.91 11.76 0.01
N ALA A 110 -5.80 11.91 -1.31
CA ALA A 110 -5.88 10.80 -2.26
C ALA A 110 -4.79 9.74 -2.03
N LYS A 111 -3.61 10.15 -1.57
CA LYS A 111 -2.53 9.22 -1.19
C LYS A 111 -2.87 8.49 0.11
N GLU A 112 -3.38 9.22 1.10
CA GLU A 112 -3.78 8.67 2.38
C GLU A 112 -4.92 7.65 2.22
N GLU A 113 -5.93 7.98 1.43
CA GLU A 113 -7.04 7.07 1.12
C GLU A 113 -6.55 5.78 0.47
N LYS A 114 -5.63 5.88 -0.50
CA LYS A 114 -4.98 4.70 -1.10
C LYS A 114 -4.21 3.86 -0.09
N THR A 115 -3.61 4.48 0.93
CA THR A 115 -2.95 3.73 2.01
C THR A 115 -3.96 3.09 2.97
N LYS A 116 -5.05 3.78 3.33
CA LYS A 116 -6.13 3.24 4.17
C LYS A 116 -6.80 2.02 3.52
N ARG A 117 -7.10 2.08 2.21
CA ARG A 117 -7.65 0.95 1.45
C ARG A 117 -6.70 -0.27 1.41
N LYS A 118 -5.38 -0.07 1.52
CA LYS A 118 -4.41 -1.17 1.57
C LYS A 118 -4.30 -1.82 2.96
N THR A 119 -4.50 -1.06 4.04
CA THR A 119 -4.35 -1.56 5.41
C THR A 119 -5.61 -2.24 5.97
N GLN A 120 -6.78 -2.03 5.37
CA GLN A 120 -8.04 -2.60 5.86
C GLN A 120 -8.25 -4.09 5.58
N LYS A 121 -7.40 -4.75 4.77
CA LYS A 121 -7.59 -6.19 4.52
C LYS A 121 -7.06 -6.98 5.73
N PRO A 122 -7.90 -7.74 6.44
CA PRO A 122 -7.42 -8.58 7.53
C PRO A 122 -6.38 -9.57 6.98
N PRO A 123 -5.24 -9.76 7.66
CA PRO A 123 -4.27 -10.76 7.25
C PRO A 123 -4.92 -12.13 7.18
N THR A 124 -4.62 -12.88 6.12
CA THR A 124 -5.07 -14.26 5.98
C THR A 124 -4.32 -15.16 6.97
N ALA A 125 -4.84 -16.35 7.27
CA ALA A 125 -4.14 -17.33 8.12
C ALA A 125 -2.71 -17.62 7.63
N TYR A 126 -2.52 -17.67 6.31
CA TYR A 126 -1.21 -17.80 5.69
C TYR A 126 -0.29 -16.60 5.98
N ASN A 127 -0.81 -15.37 5.92
CA ASN A 127 -0.02 -14.17 6.23
C ASN A 127 0.47 -14.16 7.68
N LEU A 128 -0.38 -14.59 8.63
CA LEU A 128 -0.02 -14.72 10.03
C LEU A 128 1.07 -15.79 10.23
N TYR A 129 0.90 -16.96 9.60
CA TYR A 129 1.90 -18.03 9.62
C TYR A 129 3.25 -17.58 9.06
N VAL A 130 3.24 -16.87 7.94
CA VAL A 130 4.46 -16.32 7.33
C VAL A 130 5.14 -15.34 8.28
N GLN A 131 4.39 -14.42 8.91
CA GLN A 131 4.95 -13.48 9.87
C GLN A 131 5.58 -14.17 11.08
N GLU A 132 4.90 -15.15 11.67
CA GLU A 132 5.41 -15.91 12.80
C GLU A 132 6.70 -16.64 12.42
N LYS A 133 6.70 -17.36 11.30
CA LYS A 133 7.90 -18.04 10.81
C LYS A 133 9.05 -17.09 10.56
N TYR A 134 8.81 -15.93 9.94
CA TYR A 134 9.85 -14.93 9.74
C TYR A 134 10.40 -14.40 11.06
N ASN A 135 9.55 -14.19 12.07
CA ASN A 135 9.99 -13.77 13.40
C ASN A 135 10.80 -14.85 14.11
N SER A 136 10.40 -16.12 14.02
CA SER A 136 11.17 -17.25 14.56
C SER A 136 12.55 -17.36 13.91
N LEU A 137 12.63 -17.22 12.58
CA LEU A 137 13.90 -17.28 11.84
C LEU A 137 14.82 -16.12 12.21
N LYS A 138 14.28 -14.90 12.40
CA LYS A 138 15.05 -13.76 12.92
C LYS A 138 15.54 -13.98 14.35
N ALA A 139 14.71 -14.53 15.23
CA ALA A 139 15.08 -14.83 16.61
C ALA A 139 16.18 -15.91 16.69
N GLN A 140 16.21 -16.83 15.73
CA GLN A 140 17.28 -17.83 15.56
C GLN A 140 18.56 -17.26 14.92
N GLY A 141 18.58 -15.97 14.57
CA GLY A 141 19.73 -15.32 13.95
C GLY A 141 19.91 -15.63 12.46
N GLU A 142 18.92 -16.23 11.79
CA GLU A 142 19.00 -16.52 10.35
C GLU A 142 18.82 -15.21 9.55
N VAL A 143 19.80 -14.90 8.71
CA VAL A 143 19.73 -13.75 7.80
C VAL A 143 18.76 -14.11 6.66
N ILE A 144 17.58 -13.48 6.66
CA ILE A 144 16.50 -13.70 5.68
C ILE A 144 16.82 -12.99 4.36
N THR A 145 17.92 -13.37 3.72
CA THR A 145 18.32 -12.82 2.42
C THR A 145 18.82 -13.95 1.53
N PRO A 146 18.20 -14.21 0.36
CA PRO A 146 17.09 -13.48 -0.25
C PRO A 146 15.72 -13.88 0.31
N VAL A 147 14.89 -12.89 0.67
CA VAL A 147 13.49 -13.05 1.12
C VAL A 147 12.69 -13.99 0.22
N ALA A 148 12.91 -13.95 -1.10
CA ALA A 148 12.20 -14.78 -2.06
C ALA A 148 12.46 -16.29 -1.87
N LYS A 149 13.66 -16.71 -1.43
CA LYS A 149 13.97 -18.12 -1.17
C LYS A 149 13.29 -18.60 0.11
N THR A 150 13.37 -17.79 1.17
CA THR A 150 12.70 -18.07 2.45
C THR A 150 11.19 -18.13 2.28
N MET A 151 10.60 -17.22 1.50
CA MET A 151 9.16 -17.23 1.22
C MET A 151 8.73 -18.48 0.46
N LYS A 152 9.53 -18.94 -0.53
CA LYS A 152 9.28 -20.21 -1.23
C LYS A 152 9.34 -21.40 -0.26
N ARG A 153 10.34 -21.44 0.63
CA ARG A 153 10.47 -22.48 1.67
C ARG A 153 9.23 -22.52 2.57
N VAL A 154 8.86 -21.37 3.15
CA VAL A 154 7.69 -21.23 4.03
C VAL A 154 6.38 -21.58 3.29
N SER A 155 6.28 -21.25 2.00
CA SER A 155 5.13 -21.64 1.16
C SER A 155 5.04 -23.15 0.94
N SER A 156 6.16 -23.81 0.70
CA SER A 156 6.21 -25.28 0.56
C SER A 156 5.90 -25.97 1.88
N GLU A 157 6.42 -25.48 3.00
CA GLU A 157 6.08 -25.95 4.34
C GLU A 157 4.58 -25.81 4.62
N TRP A 158 3.99 -24.64 4.30
CA TRP A 158 2.56 -24.41 4.44
C TRP A 158 1.70 -25.36 3.58
N LYS A 159 2.14 -25.67 2.35
CA LYS A 159 1.45 -26.62 1.46
C LYS A 159 1.59 -28.07 1.94
N GLY A 160 2.74 -28.42 2.53
CA GLY A 160 3.02 -29.74 3.08
C GLY A 160 2.49 -29.97 4.50
N MET A 161 1.98 -28.94 5.16
CA MET A 161 1.31 -29.05 6.45
C MET A 161 -0.03 -29.80 6.31
N SER A 162 -0.19 -30.88 7.08
CA SER A 162 -1.42 -31.69 7.16
C SER A 162 -2.60 -30.89 7.72
N GLU A 163 -3.84 -31.41 7.58
CA GLU A 163 -5.06 -30.73 8.05
C GLU A 163 -4.97 -30.25 9.52
N ALA A 164 -4.30 -31.01 10.39
CA ALA A 164 -4.06 -30.65 11.79
C ALA A 164 -3.22 -29.37 12.00
N ALA A 165 -2.36 -28.99 11.05
CA ALA A 165 -1.60 -27.74 11.10
C ALA A 165 -2.37 -26.56 10.47
N ARG A 166 -3.28 -26.84 9.53
CA ARG A 166 -4.26 -25.84 9.04
C ARG A 166 -5.27 -25.48 10.14
N GLU A 167 -5.64 -26.42 11.00
CA GLU A 167 -6.42 -26.13 12.20
C GLU A 167 -5.68 -25.24 13.20
N LYS A 168 -4.37 -25.43 13.41
CA LYS A 168 -3.56 -24.51 14.24
C LYS A 168 -3.56 -23.09 13.66
N ALA A 169 -3.51 -22.96 12.34
CA ALA A 169 -3.59 -21.67 11.68
C ALA A 169 -5.01 -21.06 11.71
N ALA A 170 -6.06 -21.89 11.75
CA ALA A 170 -7.43 -21.44 12.01
C ALA A 170 -7.57 -20.92 13.44
N LYS A 171 -6.99 -21.61 14.44
CA LYS A 171 -6.93 -21.14 15.84
C LYS A 171 -6.20 -19.80 15.96
N LEU A 172 -5.04 -19.65 15.30
CA LEU A 172 -4.31 -18.38 15.27
C LEU A 172 -5.11 -17.25 14.59
N LEU A 173 -5.93 -17.57 13.60
CA LEU A 173 -6.81 -16.61 12.95
C LEU A 173 -7.96 -16.19 13.88
N ASP A 174 -8.49 -17.10 14.68
CA ASP A 174 -9.52 -16.78 15.68
C ASP A 174 -8.96 -15.99 16.86
N GLU A 175 -7.77 -16.31 17.35
CA GLU A 175 -7.04 -15.49 18.34
C GLU A 175 -6.73 -14.09 17.79
N TYR A 176 -6.40 -13.98 16.50
CA TYR A 176 -6.18 -12.70 15.86
C TYR A 176 -7.48 -11.89 15.69
N LYS A 177 -8.60 -12.54 15.37
CA LYS A 177 -9.93 -11.90 15.36
C LYS A 177 -10.31 -11.38 16.75
N GLN A 178 -10.07 -12.15 17.81
CA GLN A 178 -10.32 -11.72 19.19
C GLN A 178 -9.46 -10.49 19.53
N LYS A 179 -8.16 -10.52 19.21
CA LYS A 179 -7.28 -9.36 19.39
C LYS A 179 -7.70 -8.14 18.58
N LEU A 180 -8.27 -8.34 17.37
CA LEU A 180 -8.83 -7.25 16.57
C LEU A 180 -10.09 -6.65 17.21
N GLU A 181 -11.01 -7.47 17.72
CA GLU A 181 -12.22 -6.99 18.40
C GLU A 181 -11.88 -6.30 19.73
N GLU A 182 -10.90 -6.81 20.48
CA GLU A 182 -10.37 -6.13 21.67
C GLU A 182 -9.71 -4.79 21.33
N TRP A 183 -8.99 -4.71 20.21
CA TRP A 183 -8.38 -3.47 19.74
C TRP A 183 -9.43 -2.47 19.25
N LYS A 184 -10.46 -2.91 18.52
CA LYS A 184 -11.60 -2.07 18.13
C LYS A 184 -12.34 -1.55 19.36
N SER A 185 -12.61 -2.41 20.33
CA SER A 185 -13.27 -2.04 21.60
C SER A 185 -12.42 -1.08 22.45
N LYS A 186 -11.11 -1.02 22.24
CA LYS A 186 -10.21 -0.02 22.87
C LYS A 186 -10.13 1.30 22.09
N ILE A 187 -10.54 1.32 20.83
CA ILE A 187 -10.58 2.53 19.99
C ILE A 187 -11.93 3.24 20.06
N GLU A 188 -13.04 2.48 20.11
CA GLU A 188 -14.39 3.06 20.21
C GLU A 188 -14.67 3.91 21.47
N PRO A 189 -14.10 3.69 22.67
CA PRO A 189 -14.40 4.53 23.83
C PRO A 189 -13.77 5.93 23.76
N HIS A 190 -12.84 6.21 22.82
CA HIS A 190 -12.22 7.54 22.70
C HIS A 190 -12.74 8.40 21.54
N THR A 191 -13.68 7.92 20.72
CA THR A 191 -14.28 8.74 19.65
C THR A 191 -15.72 9.18 19.95
N THR A 192 -16.35 8.65 21.00
CA THR A 192 -17.77 8.93 21.29
C THR A 192 -18.00 9.93 22.44
N GLU A 193 -16.97 10.27 23.24
CA GLU A 193 -17.15 11.20 24.37
C GLU A 193 -16.72 12.65 24.09
N GLU A 194 -15.90 12.94 23.07
CA GLU A 194 -15.51 14.33 22.73
C GLU A 194 -16.54 15.07 21.85
N GLN A 195 -17.61 14.42 21.38
CA GLN A 195 -18.72 15.11 20.67
C GLN A 195 -19.95 15.38 21.55
N LYS A 196 -19.91 15.09 22.85
CA LYS A 196 -21.03 15.36 23.77
C LYS A 196 -20.74 16.42 24.85
N GLN A 197 -19.52 16.97 24.91
CA GLN A 197 -19.16 18.03 25.86
C GLN A 197 -19.01 19.44 25.25
N SER A 198 -19.14 19.60 23.92
CA SER A 198 -19.07 20.93 23.27
C SER A 198 -20.44 21.56 22.95
N SER A 199 -21.56 21.01 23.44
CA SER A 199 -22.91 21.56 23.21
C SER A 199 -23.61 22.07 24.47
N GLU A 200 -22.88 22.23 25.59
CA GLU A 200 -23.46 22.63 26.89
C GLU A 200 -22.66 23.75 27.58
N GLN A 201 -22.00 24.61 26.78
CA GLN A 201 -21.46 25.90 27.20
C GLN A 201 -21.79 26.95 26.13
N ASP A 202 -23.08 27.22 25.94
CA ASP A 202 -23.58 28.49 25.39
C ASP A 202 -25.08 28.59 25.75
N LYS A 203 -25.34 29.02 26.99
CA LYS A 203 -26.59 29.62 27.45
C LYS A 203 -26.32 30.59 28.59
#